data_AF-A0AAV9ZN81-F1
#
_entry.id   AF-A0AAV9ZN81-F1
#
_cell.length_a   1.000
_cell.length_b   1.000
_cell.length_c   1.000
_cell.angle_alpha   90.00
_cell.angle_beta   90.00
_cell.angle_gamma   90.00
#
_symmetry.space_group_name_H-M   'P 1'
#
loop_
_entity.id
_entity.type
_entity.pdbx_description
1 polymer ?
#
loop_
_entity_poly.entity_id
_entity_poly.type
_entity_poly.pdbx_seq_one_letter_code
_entity_poly.pdbx_strand_id
1 'polypeptide(L)'
;MPEYDIANALEHEVSKALRSEAKISKTWPEGHLEFFPRSFTIGTSVKSYTTLTADRGDYQESQEPLPNLRFYENEWDIARVPNEADWAYLAHHQLDSGPVHVAVRGKNLAFTAGFATIIPMTVTDYRSLTAPWNCVPGPNEDPDKAELMRSFNLPYKFREPGARTMEKLTVNVFAAIVTQNTAIVFTDFSRLLRLHVISSSSKFGAEDLVPRSQLWNTRLWSAFPGGPDWVRELPEALASLDEWQKKVLNAGKRKKKCIVDLLTDADGPGGGIGKHLANDFLYEVAIHPDTPSFALCSNEALFSRLRAHLPIFMARWTSSKFLTACAGSTNSLNPFAFNTTSHRNFISSYVPVYRRTSVRVPRDLYNFYLKEGLFDPDHIIGAPCHEMPVRFFVASNTNRYHIIRARVPAGWPDRGEVG
;
A
#
# COMPACT_ATOMS: atom_id res chain seq x y z
N MET A 1 2.46 4.43 2.94
CA MET A 1 2.45 3.25 2.05
C MET A 1 1.06 2.66 2.10
N PRO A 2 0.43 2.35 0.95
CA PRO A 2 -0.86 1.66 0.95
C PRO A 2 -0.75 0.35 1.74
N GLU A 3 -1.80 0.01 2.49
CA GLU A 3 -1.95 -1.31 3.07
C GLU A 3 -2.71 -2.22 2.09
N TYR A 4 -2.89 -3.48 2.45
CA TYR A 4 -3.47 -4.50 1.58
C TYR A 4 -4.82 -4.13 0.95
N ASP A 5 -5.67 -3.46 1.71
CA ASP A 5 -6.97 -2.95 1.30
C ASP A 5 -6.88 -1.95 0.14
N ILE A 6 -6.01 -0.95 0.27
CA ILE A 6 -5.79 0.08 -0.75
C ILE A 6 -5.12 -0.55 -1.98
N ALA A 7 -4.13 -1.42 -1.80
CA ALA A 7 -3.44 -2.06 -2.92
C ALA A 7 -4.41 -2.87 -3.80
N ASN A 8 -5.29 -3.67 -3.19
CA ASN A 8 -6.29 -4.45 -3.94
C ASN A 8 -7.40 -3.58 -4.56
N ALA A 9 -7.80 -2.50 -3.89
CA ALA A 9 -8.73 -1.53 -4.48
C ALA A 9 -8.12 -0.88 -5.75
N LEU A 10 -6.85 -0.49 -5.69
CA LEU A 10 -6.12 0.10 -6.82
C LEU A 10 -5.97 -0.88 -8.00
N GLU A 11 -5.60 -2.13 -7.73
CA GLU A 11 -5.56 -3.18 -8.76
C GLU A 11 -6.92 -3.39 -9.43
N HIS A 12 -8.00 -3.38 -8.64
CA HIS A 12 -9.36 -3.53 -9.15
C HIS A 12 -9.74 -2.36 -10.08
N GLU A 13 -9.46 -1.12 -9.68
CA GLU A 13 -9.77 0.07 -10.47
C GLU A 13 -8.99 0.09 -11.79
N VAL A 14 -7.69 -0.22 -11.77
CA VAL A 14 -6.90 -0.32 -12.99
C VAL A 14 -7.39 -1.46 -13.89
N SER A 15 -7.60 -2.64 -13.33
CA SER A 15 -8.10 -3.79 -14.09
C SER A 15 -9.46 -3.48 -14.73
N LYS A 16 -10.31 -2.69 -14.05
CA LYS A 16 -11.58 -2.23 -14.60
C LYS A 16 -11.38 -1.23 -15.74
N ALA A 17 -10.47 -0.25 -15.59
CA ALA A 17 -10.15 0.72 -16.63
C ALA A 17 -9.60 0.03 -17.90
N LEU A 18 -8.63 -0.87 -17.75
CA LEU A 18 -8.04 -1.64 -18.85
C LEU A 18 -9.08 -2.51 -19.56
N ARG A 19 -9.97 -3.19 -18.82
CA ARG A 19 -11.07 -3.97 -19.42
C ARG A 19 -12.07 -3.09 -20.18
N SER A 20 -12.38 -1.91 -19.65
CA SER A 20 -13.24 -0.94 -20.35
C SER A 20 -12.61 -0.49 -21.66
N GLU A 21 -11.31 -0.17 -21.65
CA GLU A 21 -10.57 0.17 -22.87
C GLU A 21 -10.55 -1.00 -23.85
N ALA A 22 -10.24 -2.22 -23.39
CA ALA A 22 -10.22 -3.42 -24.22
C ALA A 22 -11.55 -3.68 -24.93
N LYS A 23 -12.67 -3.39 -24.25
CA LYS A 23 -14.02 -3.54 -24.82
C LYS A 23 -14.27 -2.58 -25.98
N ILE A 24 -13.68 -1.38 -25.93
CA ILE A 24 -13.77 -0.33 -26.94
C ILE A 24 -12.84 -0.67 -28.11
N SER A 25 -11.55 -0.93 -27.83
CA SER A 25 -10.51 -1.19 -28.84
C SER A 25 -10.55 -2.60 -29.46
N LYS A 26 -11.33 -3.53 -28.88
CA LYS A 26 -11.40 -4.96 -29.25
C LYS A 26 -10.09 -5.73 -29.08
N THR A 27 -9.09 -5.13 -28.43
CA THR A 27 -7.77 -5.70 -28.18
C THR A 27 -7.33 -5.36 -26.76
N TRP A 28 -6.47 -6.17 -26.14
CA TRP A 28 -5.96 -5.81 -24.82
C TRP A 28 -5.09 -4.55 -24.91
N PRO A 29 -5.18 -3.58 -23.97
CA PRO A 29 -4.43 -2.35 -24.07
C PRO A 29 -2.93 -2.58 -23.99
N GLU A 30 -2.20 -2.00 -24.95
CA GLU A 30 -0.77 -1.82 -24.88
C GLU A 30 -0.44 -0.41 -24.39
N GLY A 31 0.64 -0.27 -23.63
CA GLY A 31 1.10 1.01 -23.13
C GLY A 31 2.59 1.03 -22.85
N HIS A 32 3.14 2.22 -22.77
CA HIS A 32 4.55 2.47 -22.45
C HIS A 32 4.69 3.23 -21.13
N LEU A 33 5.86 3.11 -20.52
CA LEU A 33 6.19 3.76 -19.26
C LEU A 33 6.91 5.08 -19.50
N GLU A 34 6.45 6.14 -18.84
CA GLU A 34 7.09 7.45 -18.81
C GLU A 34 7.52 7.78 -17.38
N PHE A 35 8.75 8.27 -17.20
CA PHE A 35 9.27 8.71 -15.90
C PHE A 35 9.41 10.22 -15.82
N PHE A 36 9.33 10.75 -14.60
CA PHE A 36 9.54 12.16 -14.30
C PHE A 36 10.55 12.32 -13.15
N PRO A 37 11.85 12.04 -13.37
CA PRO A 37 12.90 12.24 -12.37
C PRO A 37 12.91 13.59 -11.68
N ARG A 38 12.44 14.66 -12.34
CA ARG A 38 12.24 15.98 -11.74
C ARG A 38 11.34 15.98 -10.49
N SER A 39 10.44 15.00 -10.38
CA SER A 39 9.56 14.82 -9.22
C SER A 39 10.15 13.94 -8.12
N PHE A 40 11.31 13.31 -8.34
CA PHE A 40 11.87 12.35 -7.39
C PHE A 40 12.43 13.06 -6.14
N THR A 41 12.30 12.38 -5.00
CA THR A 41 12.88 12.86 -3.74
C THR A 41 14.39 12.88 -3.82
N ILE A 42 14.98 13.89 -3.21
CA ILE A 42 16.41 13.93 -2.93
C ILE A 42 16.60 13.48 -1.48
N GLY A 43 17.45 12.46 -1.28
CA GLY A 43 17.88 12.04 0.05
C GLY A 43 18.56 13.18 0.82
N THR A 44 18.74 12.99 2.12
CA THR A 44 19.55 13.92 2.93
C THR A 44 20.93 13.33 3.15
N SER A 45 21.87 14.15 3.63
CA SER A 45 23.19 13.66 4.07
C SER A 45 23.10 12.58 5.16
N VAL A 46 22.02 12.58 5.95
CA VAL A 46 21.77 11.63 7.04
C VAL A 46 21.03 10.38 6.56
N LYS A 47 20.20 10.50 5.51
CA LYS A 47 19.38 9.41 5.00
C LYS A 47 19.35 9.45 3.47
N SER A 48 20.12 8.55 2.87
CA SER A 48 20.00 8.29 1.44
C SER A 48 18.59 7.81 1.12
N TYR A 49 18.05 8.31 0.01
CA TYR A 49 16.73 7.94 -0.46
C TYR A 49 16.78 7.81 -1.97
N THR A 50 16.33 6.66 -2.46
CA THR A 50 16.29 6.35 -3.89
C THR A 50 14.85 6.06 -4.29
N THR A 51 14.31 6.91 -5.17
CA THR A 51 12.97 6.76 -5.72
C THR A 51 12.90 5.64 -6.75
N LEU A 52 13.91 5.49 -7.62
CA LEU A 52 13.90 4.52 -8.72
C LEU A 52 15.15 3.65 -8.70
N THR A 53 14.95 2.35 -8.85
CA THR A 53 16.00 1.34 -9.06
C THR A 53 15.61 0.48 -10.26
N ALA A 54 16.58 -0.19 -10.88
CA ALA A 54 16.31 -1.09 -11.99
C ALA A 54 17.09 -2.41 -11.85
N ASP A 55 16.49 -3.49 -12.33
CA ASP A 55 17.12 -4.79 -12.54
C ASP A 55 17.15 -5.08 -14.06
N ARG A 56 18.37 -5.19 -14.61
CA ARG A 56 18.66 -5.46 -16.03
C ARG A 56 19.13 -6.90 -16.28
N GLY A 57 18.98 -7.82 -15.32
CA GLY A 57 19.60 -9.16 -15.37
C GLY A 57 19.32 -9.97 -16.65
N ASP A 58 18.09 -9.84 -17.19
CA ASP A 58 17.65 -10.56 -18.41
C ASP A 58 17.47 -9.64 -19.63
N TYR A 59 17.98 -8.41 -19.54
CA TYR A 59 17.77 -7.38 -20.55
C TYR A 59 19.01 -7.20 -21.43
N GLN A 60 18.79 -7.17 -22.75
CA GLN A 60 19.82 -6.93 -23.75
C GLN A 60 19.49 -5.67 -24.56
N GLU A 61 20.31 -4.64 -24.40
CA GLU A 61 20.14 -3.34 -25.08
C GLU A 61 20.17 -3.46 -26.61
N SER A 62 20.92 -4.43 -27.15
CA SER A 62 20.96 -4.70 -28.59
C SER A 62 19.64 -5.21 -29.17
N GLN A 63 18.70 -5.64 -28.31
CA GLN A 63 17.37 -6.10 -28.71
C GLN A 63 16.32 -4.99 -28.59
N GLU A 64 16.70 -3.79 -28.11
CA GLU A 64 15.78 -2.67 -28.12
C GLU A 64 15.49 -2.21 -29.54
N PRO A 65 14.22 -1.84 -29.81
CA PRO A 65 13.89 -1.14 -31.04
C PRO A 65 14.65 0.18 -31.12
N LEU A 66 14.92 0.61 -32.34
CA LEU A 66 15.62 1.87 -32.57
C LEU A 66 14.88 3.03 -31.88
N PRO A 67 15.60 3.97 -31.25
CA PRO A 67 14.99 5.07 -30.51
C PRO A 67 13.96 5.81 -31.38
N ASN A 68 12.79 6.08 -30.80
CA ASN A 68 11.79 6.91 -31.46
C ASN A 68 12.38 8.30 -31.73
N LEU A 69 12.58 8.64 -33.01
CA LEU A 69 13.13 9.93 -33.46
C LEU A 69 12.30 11.16 -33.02
N ARG A 70 11.11 10.95 -32.45
CA ARG A 70 10.24 12.01 -31.91
C ARG A 70 10.30 12.14 -30.38
N PHE A 71 11.11 11.35 -29.70
CA PHE A 71 11.32 11.51 -28.26
C PHE A 71 12.17 12.76 -28.01
N TYR A 72 11.67 13.64 -27.15
CA TYR A 72 12.39 14.83 -26.70
C TYR A 72 12.70 14.67 -25.22
N GLU A 73 13.98 14.62 -24.91
CA GLU A 73 14.46 14.64 -23.54
C GLU A 73 14.02 15.94 -22.85
N ASN A 74 13.50 15.80 -21.63
CA ASN A 74 13.19 16.97 -20.82
C ASN A 74 14.43 17.37 -20.01
N GLU A 75 14.87 18.61 -20.14
CA GLU A 75 16.07 19.13 -19.47
C GLU A 75 16.06 18.91 -17.95
N TRP A 76 14.89 19.04 -17.30
CA TRP A 76 14.75 18.87 -15.85
C TRP A 76 14.79 17.41 -15.42
N ASP A 77 14.35 16.50 -16.27
CA ASP A 77 14.44 15.07 -16.00
C ASP A 77 15.87 14.59 -16.18
N ILE A 78 16.53 14.96 -17.30
CA ILE A 78 17.94 14.59 -17.57
C ILE A 78 18.88 15.15 -16.51
N ALA A 79 18.69 16.40 -16.07
CA ALA A 79 19.47 16.98 -14.98
C ALA A 79 19.35 16.21 -13.64
N ARG A 80 18.34 15.35 -13.51
CA ARG A 80 18.07 14.52 -12.33
C ARG A 80 18.48 13.07 -12.50
N VAL A 81 19.00 12.66 -13.65
CA VAL A 81 19.52 11.32 -13.91
C VAL A 81 20.98 11.27 -13.47
N PRO A 82 21.33 10.50 -12.42
CA PRO A 82 22.73 10.31 -12.06
C PRO A 82 23.44 9.49 -13.14
N ASN A 83 24.66 9.88 -13.54
CA ASN A 83 25.43 9.20 -14.58
C ASN A 83 25.66 7.69 -14.32
N GLU A 84 25.72 7.30 -13.05
CA GLU A 84 25.97 5.91 -12.62
C GLU A 84 24.69 5.17 -12.17
N ALA A 85 23.50 5.75 -12.39
CA ALA A 85 22.27 5.10 -11.97
C ALA A 85 21.93 3.92 -12.88
N ASP A 86 21.63 2.76 -12.28
CA ASP A 86 21.25 1.53 -13.01
C ASP A 86 20.02 1.71 -13.92
N TRP A 87 19.22 2.75 -13.68
CA TRP A 87 18.01 3.09 -14.43
C TRP A 87 18.22 4.23 -15.46
N ALA A 88 19.42 4.81 -15.57
CA ALA A 88 19.67 5.99 -16.41
C ALA A 88 19.24 5.80 -17.87
N TYR A 89 19.43 4.59 -18.42
CA TYR A 89 19.01 4.23 -19.78
C TYR A 89 17.51 4.48 -20.04
N LEU A 90 16.65 4.39 -19.02
CA LEU A 90 15.21 4.61 -19.13
C LEU A 90 14.82 6.08 -19.35
N ALA A 91 15.76 7.02 -19.16
CA ALA A 91 15.49 8.45 -19.29
C ALA A 91 15.78 9.01 -20.69
N HIS A 92 16.55 8.29 -21.50
CA HIS A 92 17.12 8.79 -22.76
C HIS A 92 16.33 8.39 -24.02
N HIS A 93 15.33 7.52 -23.88
CA HIS A 93 14.47 7.15 -24.99
C HIS A 93 13.07 6.75 -24.51
N GLN A 94 12.10 6.75 -25.42
CA GLN A 94 10.77 6.24 -25.14
C GLN A 94 10.80 4.71 -25.18
N LEU A 95 10.33 4.08 -24.10
CA LEU A 95 10.18 2.63 -24.03
C LEU A 95 9.07 2.15 -24.95
N ASP A 96 9.26 0.96 -25.49
CA ASP A 96 8.31 0.31 -26.38
C ASP A 96 7.02 -0.07 -25.65
N SER A 97 5.89 0.00 -26.37
CA SER A 97 4.60 -0.38 -25.81
C SER A 97 4.50 -1.89 -25.63
N GLY A 98 3.94 -2.31 -24.49
CA GLY A 98 3.64 -3.71 -24.19
C GLY A 98 2.27 -3.88 -23.52
N PRO A 99 1.76 -5.12 -23.43
CA PRO A 99 0.52 -5.41 -22.72
C PRO A 99 0.55 -4.89 -21.29
N VAL A 100 -0.47 -4.15 -20.87
CA VAL A 100 -0.56 -3.61 -19.51
C VAL A 100 -1.39 -4.53 -18.63
N HIS A 101 -0.79 -5.06 -17.58
CA HIS A 101 -1.40 -5.90 -16.56
C HIS A 101 -1.05 -5.34 -15.19
N VAL A 102 -1.82 -5.72 -14.17
CA VAL A 102 -1.57 -5.33 -12.79
C VAL A 102 -1.73 -6.55 -11.88
N ALA A 103 -0.92 -6.61 -10.82
CA ALA A 103 -1.02 -7.58 -9.74
C ALA A 103 -0.80 -6.90 -8.38
N VAL A 104 -1.13 -7.58 -7.30
CA VAL A 104 -0.82 -7.14 -5.93
C VAL A 104 -0.19 -8.29 -5.18
N ARG A 105 0.78 -7.96 -4.34
CA ARG A 105 1.29 -8.85 -3.30
C ARG A 105 1.56 -8.05 -2.03
N GLY A 106 0.77 -8.30 -0.99
CA GLY A 106 0.90 -7.56 0.26
C GLY A 106 0.63 -6.05 0.08
N LYS A 107 1.65 -5.22 0.32
CA LYS A 107 1.58 -3.74 0.18
C LYS A 107 2.12 -3.25 -1.17
N ASN A 108 2.59 -4.17 -2.01
CA ASN A 108 3.22 -3.86 -3.27
C ASN A 108 2.26 -4.12 -4.42
N LEU A 109 2.36 -3.29 -5.44
CA LEU A 109 1.72 -3.53 -6.73
C LEU A 109 2.77 -4.19 -7.66
N ALA A 110 2.25 -5.05 -8.56
CA ALA A 110 2.67 -5.62 -9.86
C ALA A 110 2.17 -4.88 -11.14
N PHE A 111 2.95 -4.46 -12.15
CA PHE A 111 2.47 -3.91 -13.41
C PHE A 111 3.45 -4.33 -14.48
N THR A 112 2.91 -4.85 -15.57
CA THR A 112 3.66 -4.88 -16.81
C THR A 112 3.57 -3.46 -17.37
N ALA A 113 4.73 -2.81 -17.39
CA ALA A 113 4.92 -1.35 -17.36
C ALA A 113 4.37 -0.67 -16.08
N GLY A 114 5.22 -0.33 -15.09
CA GLY A 114 5.19 0.82 -14.11
C GLY A 114 4.26 0.86 -12.85
N PHE A 115 4.66 1.43 -11.68
CA PHE A 115 3.96 1.38 -10.33
C PHE A 115 3.53 2.68 -9.56
N ALA A 116 2.39 2.56 -8.82
CA ALA A 116 1.94 3.18 -7.53
C ALA A 116 1.26 4.60 -7.38
N THR A 117 0.24 4.66 -6.50
CA THR A 117 -0.87 5.65 -6.36
C THR A 117 -1.47 6.07 -7.69
N ILE A 118 -2.58 5.43 -8.01
CA ILE A 118 -3.08 5.38 -9.37
C ILE A 118 -4.22 6.35 -9.49
N ILE A 119 -4.03 7.30 -10.39
CA ILE A 119 -5.13 8.11 -10.88
C ILE A 119 -5.34 7.68 -12.33
N PRO A 120 -6.33 6.82 -12.62
CA PRO A 120 -6.71 6.55 -13.99
C PRO A 120 -7.33 7.83 -14.55
N MET A 121 -6.80 8.32 -15.65
CA MET A 121 -7.35 9.47 -16.37
C MET A 121 -7.25 9.27 -17.88
N THR A 122 -7.92 10.12 -18.64
CA THR A 122 -7.76 10.10 -20.09
C THR A 122 -6.33 10.51 -20.47
N VAL A 123 -5.81 10.00 -21.59
CA VAL A 123 -4.50 10.45 -22.10
C VAL A 123 -4.48 11.97 -22.33
N THR A 124 -5.58 12.55 -22.80
CA THR A 124 -5.71 14.01 -22.97
C THR A 124 -5.55 14.77 -21.65
N ASP A 125 -6.17 14.27 -20.57
CA ASP A 125 -6.05 14.87 -19.24
C ASP A 125 -4.65 14.75 -18.68
N TYR A 126 -4.02 13.57 -18.86
CA TYR A 126 -2.64 13.33 -18.49
C TYR A 126 -1.68 14.27 -19.21
N ARG A 127 -1.76 14.37 -20.54
CA ARG A 127 -0.90 15.26 -21.34
C ARG A 127 -1.11 16.73 -20.97
N SER A 128 -2.35 17.12 -20.68
CA SER A 128 -2.65 18.46 -20.17
C SER A 128 -2.08 18.72 -18.78
N LEU A 129 -1.90 17.70 -17.95
CA LEU A 129 -1.33 17.80 -16.61
C LEU A 129 0.20 17.91 -16.67
N THR A 130 0.86 17.05 -17.45
CA THR A 130 2.33 16.94 -17.53
C THR A 130 2.97 17.86 -18.56
N ALA A 131 2.19 18.76 -19.16
CA ALA A 131 2.69 19.73 -20.12
C ALA A 131 3.82 20.60 -19.55
N PRO A 132 4.83 21.00 -20.34
CA PRO A 132 6.00 21.73 -19.86
C PRO A 132 5.67 23.01 -19.08
N TRP A 133 4.65 23.76 -19.49
CA TRP A 133 4.22 25.00 -18.83
C TRP A 133 3.57 24.78 -17.45
N ASN A 134 3.21 23.56 -17.09
CA ASN A 134 2.77 23.25 -15.73
C ASN A 134 3.94 22.88 -14.81
N CYS A 135 5.13 22.62 -15.34
CA CYS A 135 6.28 22.22 -14.54
C CYS A 135 6.84 23.41 -13.76
N VAL A 136 6.71 23.38 -12.44
CA VAL A 136 7.12 24.47 -11.53
C VAL A 136 8.05 23.98 -10.43
N PRO A 137 8.84 24.88 -9.81
CA PRO A 137 9.59 24.55 -8.61
C PRO A 137 8.67 24.00 -7.51
N GLY A 138 9.16 23.04 -6.75
CA GLY A 138 8.41 22.40 -5.67
C GLY A 138 8.15 23.33 -4.48
N PRO A 139 7.35 22.88 -3.49
CA PRO A 139 6.97 23.69 -2.33
C PRO A 139 8.05 23.74 -1.23
N ASN A 140 9.33 23.58 -1.57
CA ASN A 140 10.41 23.63 -0.56
C ASN A 140 10.73 25.08 -0.18
N GLU A 141 11.04 25.32 1.10
CA GLU A 141 11.47 26.64 1.58
C GLU A 141 12.85 27.03 1.02
N ASP A 142 13.71 26.04 0.79
CA ASP A 142 14.99 26.20 0.10
C ASP A 142 14.75 26.28 -1.42
N PRO A 143 15.05 27.43 -2.07
CA PRO A 143 14.82 27.62 -3.50
C PRO A 143 15.60 26.66 -4.38
N ASP A 144 16.83 26.31 -4.02
CA ASP A 144 17.67 25.38 -4.81
C ASP A 144 17.08 23.97 -4.74
N LYS A 145 16.64 23.57 -3.55
CA LYS A 145 15.96 22.29 -3.36
C LYS A 145 14.57 22.26 -4.02
N ALA A 146 13.87 23.39 -4.05
CA ALA A 146 12.59 23.55 -4.76
C ALA A 146 12.78 23.42 -6.28
N GLU A 147 13.82 24.04 -6.83
CA GLU A 147 14.17 23.98 -8.25
C GLU A 147 14.49 22.56 -8.68
N LEU A 148 15.20 21.80 -7.84
CA LEU A 148 15.53 20.41 -8.09
C LEU A 148 14.32 19.48 -7.96
N MET A 149 13.48 19.64 -6.92
CA MET A 149 12.31 18.80 -6.66
C MET A 149 11.04 19.42 -7.24
N ARG A 150 10.95 19.46 -8.57
CA ARG A 150 9.83 20.09 -9.29
C ARG A 150 8.51 19.37 -9.06
N SER A 151 7.42 20.06 -9.38
CA SER A 151 6.04 19.59 -9.35
C SER A 151 5.28 20.06 -10.60
N PHE A 152 4.07 19.57 -10.79
CA PHE A 152 3.16 20.05 -11.83
C PHE A 152 2.04 20.89 -11.20
N ASN A 153 1.87 22.13 -11.65
CA ASN A 153 0.69 22.93 -11.34
C ASN A 153 -0.55 22.17 -11.79
N LEU A 154 -1.53 22.05 -10.90
CA LEU A 154 -2.81 21.42 -11.19
C LEU A 154 -3.66 22.37 -12.07
N PRO A 155 -3.97 21.98 -13.32
CA PRO A 155 -4.85 22.75 -14.20
C PRO A 155 -6.18 23.13 -13.53
N TYR A 156 -6.71 24.31 -13.85
CA TYR A 156 -7.98 24.80 -13.28
C TYR A 156 -9.16 23.83 -13.48
N LYS A 157 -9.19 23.10 -14.61
CA LYS A 157 -10.23 22.10 -14.89
C LYS A 157 -10.27 20.93 -13.89
N PHE A 158 -9.20 20.68 -13.15
CA PHE A 158 -9.13 19.63 -12.13
C PHE A 158 -9.32 20.17 -10.70
N ARG A 159 -9.63 21.46 -10.54
CA ARG A 159 -9.85 22.07 -9.23
C ARG A 159 -11.33 21.97 -8.85
N GLU A 160 -11.62 21.23 -7.80
CA GLU A 160 -12.99 21.12 -7.27
C GLU A 160 -13.47 22.47 -6.73
N PRO A 161 -14.73 22.88 -7.00
CA PRO A 161 -15.31 24.07 -6.41
C PRO A 161 -15.24 24.04 -4.87
N GLY A 162 -14.78 25.12 -4.26
CA GLY A 162 -14.63 25.22 -2.80
C GLY A 162 -13.37 24.53 -2.24
N ALA A 163 -12.51 23.96 -3.07
CA ALA A 163 -11.15 23.62 -2.65
C ALA A 163 -10.45 24.89 -2.13
N ARG A 164 -9.64 24.76 -1.06
CA ARG A 164 -8.87 25.88 -0.50
C ARG A 164 -8.16 26.63 -1.64
N THR A 165 -8.36 27.94 -1.71
CA THR A 165 -7.66 28.85 -2.60
C THR A 165 -6.21 29.02 -2.14
N MET A 166 -5.44 27.94 -2.25
CA MET A 166 -3.98 28.04 -2.27
C MET A 166 -3.61 28.60 -3.64
N GLU A 167 -2.77 29.64 -3.69
CA GLU A 167 -2.34 30.25 -4.95
C GLU A 167 -1.66 29.23 -5.89
N LYS A 168 -1.06 28.16 -5.33
CA LYS A 168 -0.43 27.07 -6.08
C LYS A 168 -0.91 25.72 -5.58
N LEU A 169 -1.79 25.07 -6.34
CA LEU A 169 -2.11 23.65 -6.18
C LEU A 169 -1.20 22.85 -7.11
N THR A 170 -0.42 21.95 -6.56
CA THR A 170 0.55 21.14 -7.32
C THR A 170 0.36 19.66 -7.07
N VAL A 171 0.72 18.84 -8.06
CA VAL A 171 0.82 17.39 -7.95
C VAL A 171 2.25 16.95 -8.31
N ASN A 172 2.75 15.94 -7.60
CA ASN A 172 4.01 15.30 -7.93
C ASN A 172 3.68 14.05 -8.74
N VAL A 173 4.03 14.06 -10.04
CA VAL A 173 3.89 12.90 -10.92
C VAL A 173 5.26 12.26 -11.06
N PHE A 174 5.39 10.99 -10.68
CA PHE A 174 6.65 10.26 -10.66
C PHE A 174 6.87 9.47 -11.94
N ALA A 175 5.81 8.85 -12.42
CA ALA A 175 5.78 8.10 -13.65
C ALA A 175 4.34 7.99 -14.14
N ALA A 176 4.15 7.45 -15.33
CA ALA A 176 2.85 7.04 -15.83
C ALA A 176 2.97 5.85 -16.79
N ILE A 177 1.95 5.01 -16.83
CA ILE A 177 1.73 4.07 -17.93
C ILE A 177 0.72 4.72 -18.86
N VAL A 178 1.08 4.86 -20.13
CA VAL A 178 0.25 5.53 -21.12
C VAL A 178 -0.17 4.53 -22.16
N THR A 179 -1.45 4.19 -22.19
CA THR A 179 -2.08 3.41 -23.27
C THR A 179 -2.61 4.35 -24.35
N GLN A 180 -3.41 3.82 -25.28
CA GLN A 180 -4.07 4.65 -26.29
C GLN A 180 -5.10 5.62 -25.67
N ASN A 181 -5.88 5.16 -24.68
CA ASN A 181 -7.00 5.95 -24.15
C ASN A 181 -6.89 6.26 -22.66
N THR A 182 -6.11 5.48 -21.92
CA THR A 182 -5.97 5.56 -20.47
C THR A 182 -4.53 5.89 -20.08
N ALA A 183 -4.36 6.81 -19.15
CA ALA A 183 -3.11 7.01 -18.45
C ALA A 183 -3.29 6.57 -16.99
N ILE A 184 -2.42 5.67 -16.54
CA ILE A 184 -2.28 5.29 -15.14
C ILE A 184 -1.15 6.14 -14.57
N VAL A 185 -1.50 7.17 -13.81
CA VAL A 185 -0.54 8.18 -13.34
C VAL A 185 -0.13 7.88 -11.91
N PHE A 186 1.18 7.91 -11.64
CA PHE A 186 1.76 7.61 -10.34
C PHE A 186 2.08 8.89 -9.57
N THR A 187 1.37 9.11 -8.46
CA THR A 187 1.44 10.38 -7.71
C THR A 187 1.71 10.20 -6.22
N ASP A 188 2.50 11.08 -5.62
CA ASP A 188 2.70 11.06 -4.18
C ASP A 188 3.03 12.45 -3.63
N PHE A 189 2.13 12.98 -2.80
CA PHE A 189 2.32 14.28 -2.16
C PHE A 189 3.54 14.29 -1.24
N SER A 190 3.84 13.15 -0.59
CA SER A 190 4.93 13.00 0.37
C SER A 190 6.27 12.66 -0.27
N ARG A 191 6.24 12.31 -1.56
CA ARG A 191 7.39 11.87 -2.36
C ARG A 191 8.16 10.68 -1.73
N LEU A 192 7.46 9.83 -1.00
CA LEU A 192 7.96 8.59 -0.43
C LEU A 192 7.70 7.36 -1.30
N LEU A 193 7.23 7.58 -2.53
CA LEU A 193 7.09 6.55 -3.53
C LEU A 193 8.44 5.93 -3.92
N ARG A 194 8.48 4.60 -3.94
CA ARG A 194 9.62 3.81 -4.43
C ARG A 194 9.17 2.96 -5.61
N LEU A 195 10.00 2.95 -6.64
CA LEU A 195 9.82 2.27 -7.90
C LEU A 195 11.00 1.32 -8.13
N HIS A 196 10.69 0.14 -8.63
CA HIS A 196 11.67 -0.81 -9.10
C HIS A 196 11.24 -1.28 -10.49
N VAL A 197 12.14 -1.15 -11.46
CA VAL A 197 11.89 -1.55 -12.85
C VAL A 197 12.64 -2.84 -13.13
N ILE A 198 11.91 -3.85 -13.58
CA ILE A 198 12.50 -5.10 -14.05
C ILE A 198 12.46 -5.06 -15.57
N SER A 199 13.62 -5.07 -16.19
CA SER A 199 13.74 -5.09 -17.65
C SER A 199 13.99 -6.50 -18.14
N SER A 200 13.41 -6.79 -19.29
CA SER A 200 13.45 -8.09 -19.96
C SER A 200 13.60 -7.86 -21.46
N SER A 201 14.25 -8.81 -22.13
CA SER A 201 14.36 -8.84 -23.58
C SER A 201 13.04 -9.24 -24.28
N SER A 202 12.08 -9.77 -23.51
CA SER A 202 10.74 -10.16 -23.99
C SER A 202 9.66 -9.34 -23.30
N LYS A 203 8.55 -9.09 -24.00
CA LYS A 203 7.36 -8.45 -23.41
C LYS A 203 6.76 -9.35 -22.33
N PHE A 204 6.41 -8.76 -21.19
CA PHE A 204 5.73 -9.46 -20.11
C PHE A 204 4.26 -9.72 -20.43
N GLY A 205 3.77 -10.90 -20.04
CA GLY A 205 2.37 -11.31 -20.15
C GLY A 205 1.64 -11.33 -18.81
N ALA A 206 0.35 -11.67 -18.84
CA ALA A 206 -0.46 -11.84 -17.63
C ALA A 206 0.02 -13.02 -16.78
N GLU A 207 0.51 -14.07 -17.44
CA GLU A 207 1.08 -15.29 -16.88
C GLU A 207 2.36 -15.04 -16.07
N ASP A 208 3.04 -13.92 -16.29
CA ASP A 208 4.22 -13.54 -15.51
C ASP A 208 3.82 -12.96 -14.15
N LEU A 209 2.60 -12.43 -14.03
CA LEU A 209 2.06 -11.76 -12.84
C LEU A 209 1.15 -12.65 -11.98
N VAL A 210 1.21 -13.97 -12.12
CA VAL A 210 0.44 -14.90 -11.27
C VAL A 210 1.33 -15.61 -10.25
N PRO A 211 0.78 -16.00 -9.08
CA PRO A 211 1.49 -16.86 -8.15
C PRO A 211 2.05 -18.10 -8.85
N ARG A 212 3.25 -18.53 -8.46
CA ARG A 212 4.01 -19.66 -9.02
C ARG A 212 4.64 -19.43 -10.39
N SER A 213 4.43 -18.29 -11.06
CA SER A 213 5.28 -17.94 -12.19
C SER A 213 6.73 -17.80 -11.72
N GLN A 214 7.68 -18.04 -12.63
CA GLN A 214 9.10 -17.89 -12.29
C GLN A 214 9.40 -16.45 -11.85
N LEU A 215 8.84 -15.48 -12.56
CA LEU A 215 9.02 -14.05 -12.26
C LEU A 215 8.46 -13.70 -10.88
N TRP A 216 7.24 -14.16 -10.56
CA TRP A 216 6.59 -13.93 -9.27
C TRP A 216 7.45 -14.40 -8.10
N ASN A 217 7.97 -15.62 -8.18
CA ASN A 217 8.69 -16.23 -7.07
C ASN A 217 10.11 -15.69 -6.86
N THR A 218 10.78 -15.24 -7.93
CA THR A 218 12.23 -15.00 -7.90
C THR A 218 12.63 -13.54 -8.05
N ARG A 219 11.89 -12.73 -8.84
CA ARG A 219 12.33 -11.38 -9.22
C ARG A 219 11.32 -10.28 -8.89
N LEU A 220 10.03 -10.52 -9.11
CA LEU A 220 8.99 -9.47 -9.08
C LEU A 220 8.93 -8.68 -7.76
N TRP A 221 9.17 -9.37 -6.64
CA TRP A 221 9.01 -8.81 -5.29
C TRP A 221 10.33 -8.67 -4.53
N SER A 222 11.47 -8.92 -5.19
CA SER A 222 12.78 -8.99 -4.53
C SER A 222 13.23 -7.63 -3.97
N ALA A 223 12.95 -6.55 -4.70
CA ALA A 223 13.32 -5.19 -4.30
C ALA A 223 12.51 -4.68 -3.09
N PHE A 224 11.28 -5.19 -2.91
CA PHE A 224 10.36 -4.80 -1.83
C PHE A 224 9.76 -6.06 -1.17
N PRO A 225 10.52 -6.79 -0.33
CA PRO A 225 10.01 -7.99 0.31
C PRO A 225 8.87 -7.67 1.30
N GLY A 226 7.90 -8.58 1.43
CA GLY A 226 6.73 -8.37 2.28
C GLY A 226 5.97 -9.62 2.71
N GLY A 227 6.62 -10.79 2.66
CA GLY A 227 6.01 -12.10 2.93
C GLY A 227 5.03 -12.59 1.85
N PRO A 228 4.52 -13.83 1.97
CA PRO A 228 3.50 -14.36 1.07
C PRO A 228 2.14 -13.66 1.23
N ASP A 229 1.38 -13.63 0.14
CA ASP A 229 0.03 -13.05 0.09
C ASP A 229 -1.02 -13.91 0.81
N TRP A 230 -1.80 -13.30 1.70
CA TRP A 230 -2.81 -14.01 2.50
C TRP A 230 -4.02 -14.56 1.70
N VAL A 231 -4.19 -14.15 0.45
CA VAL A 231 -5.30 -14.62 -0.40
C VAL A 231 -4.78 -15.47 -1.55
N ARG A 232 -3.75 -15.00 -2.26
CA ARG A 232 -3.21 -15.64 -3.47
C ARG A 232 -2.20 -16.74 -3.17
N GLU A 233 -1.53 -16.66 -2.02
CA GLU A 233 -0.48 -17.58 -1.56
C GLU A 233 -0.81 -18.11 -0.15
N LEU A 234 -2.10 -18.38 0.11
CA LEU A 234 -2.58 -18.75 1.45
C LEU A 234 -1.82 -19.92 2.09
N PRO A 235 -1.51 -21.04 1.39
CA PRO A 235 -0.70 -22.11 1.96
C PRO A 235 0.68 -21.65 2.43
N GLU A 236 1.36 -20.84 1.60
CA GLU A 236 2.68 -20.28 1.89
C GLU A 236 2.62 -19.26 3.04
N ALA A 237 1.58 -18.43 3.10
CA ALA A 237 1.34 -17.48 4.18
C ALA A 237 1.11 -18.20 5.53
N LEU A 238 0.29 -19.25 5.54
CA LEU A 238 0.06 -20.09 6.72
C LEU A 238 1.35 -20.80 7.16
N ALA A 239 2.10 -21.37 6.22
CA ALA A 239 3.38 -22.01 6.51
C ALA A 239 4.40 -21.01 7.11
N SER A 240 4.46 -19.79 6.56
CA SER A 240 5.30 -18.70 7.07
C SER A 240 4.89 -18.27 8.49
N LEU A 241 3.59 -18.23 8.78
CA LEU A 241 3.07 -17.94 10.12
C LEU A 241 3.43 -19.05 11.13
N ASP A 242 3.31 -20.31 10.74
CA ASP A 242 3.66 -21.47 11.56
C ASP A 242 5.19 -21.52 11.82
N GLU A 243 6.01 -21.18 10.82
CA GLU A 243 7.46 -21.07 10.97
C GLU A 243 7.84 -19.90 11.90
N TRP A 244 7.17 -18.76 11.77
CA TRP A 244 7.34 -17.62 12.67
C TRP A 244 7.02 -18.01 14.12
N GLN A 245 5.94 -18.76 14.37
CA GLN A 245 5.60 -19.25 15.71
C GLN A 245 6.75 -20.09 16.29
N LYS A 246 7.27 -21.06 15.52
CA LYS A 246 8.41 -21.91 15.93
C LYS A 246 9.64 -21.06 16.27
N LYS A 247 9.97 -20.07 15.43
CA LYS A 247 11.08 -19.14 15.68
C LYS A 247 10.90 -18.35 16.98
N VAL A 248 9.69 -17.87 17.25
CA VAL A 248 9.36 -17.14 18.49
C VAL A 248 9.52 -18.05 19.72
N LEU A 249 8.98 -19.28 19.66
CA LEU A 249 9.06 -20.24 20.75
C LEU A 249 10.51 -20.68 21.04
N ASN A 250 11.29 -20.98 20.00
CA ASN A 250 12.70 -21.38 20.12
C ASN A 250 13.57 -20.28 20.72
N ALA A 251 13.27 -19.02 20.45
CA ALA A 251 14.01 -17.88 21.00
C ALA A 251 13.66 -17.56 22.47
N GLY A 252 12.63 -18.18 23.03
CA GLY A 252 12.23 -18.05 24.44
C GLY A 252 11.66 -16.67 24.83
N LYS A 253 11.56 -16.45 26.15
CA LYS A 253 10.90 -15.28 26.79
C LYS A 253 11.67 -13.95 26.67
N ARG A 254 12.81 -13.87 25.96
CA ARG A 254 13.58 -12.61 25.82
C ARG A 254 12.69 -11.55 25.18
N LYS A 255 12.59 -10.35 25.79
CA LYS A 255 11.68 -9.23 25.43
C LYS A 255 11.28 -9.26 23.95
N LYS A 256 10.12 -9.85 23.65
CA LYS A 256 9.58 -9.93 22.30
C LYS A 256 8.70 -8.71 22.03
N LYS A 257 8.75 -8.22 20.79
CA LYS A 257 7.88 -7.15 20.31
C LYS A 257 6.39 -7.51 20.51
N CYS A 258 5.57 -6.48 20.67
CA CYS A 258 4.12 -6.59 20.71
C CYS A 258 3.58 -7.13 19.37
N ILE A 259 2.46 -7.88 19.41
CA ILE A 259 1.86 -8.46 18.21
C ILE A 259 1.48 -7.41 17.17
N VAL A 260 0.99 -6.24 17.61
CA VAL A 260 0.62 -5.15 16.70
C VAL A 260 1.81 -4.65 15.88
N ASP A 261 3.00 -4.54 16.49
CA ASP A 261 4.20 -4.09 15.77
C ASP A 261 4.66 -5.16 14.79
N LEU A 262 4.65 -6.42 15.23
CA LEU A 262 5.06 -7.56 14.40
C LEU A 262 4.14 -7.78 13.20
N LEU A 263 2.83 -7.54 13.32
CA LEU A 263 1.94 -7.59 12.17
C LEU A 263 2.25 -6.49 11.15
N THR A 264 2.90 -5.40 11.55
CA THR A 264 3.24 -4.28 10.65
C THR A 264 4.65 -4.31 10.08
N ASP A 265 5.53 -5.10 10.69
CA ASP A 265 6.93 -5.27 10.29
C ASP A 265 7.04 -5.98 8.93
N ALA A 266 8.02 -5.57 8.11
CA ALA A 266 8.25 -6.15 6.77
C ALA A 266 8.62 -7.64 6.83
N ASP A 267 9.40 -8.03 7.85
CA ASP A 267 9.80 -9.42 8.14
C ASP A 267 8.83 -10.13 9.10
N GLY A 268 7.71 -9.46 9.41
CA GLY A 268 6.69 -9.96 10.32
C GLY A 268 5.74 -10.97 9.66
N PRO A 269 4.89 -11.64 10.45
CA PRO A 269 3.90 -12.55 9.91
C PRO A 269 2.76 -11.84 9.16
N GLY A 270 2.62 -10.52 9.29
CA GLY A 270 1.47 -9.78 8.77
C GLY A 270 1.64 -9.28 7.34
N GLY A 271 2.15 -10.08 6.40
CA GLY A 271 2.34 -9.65 5.01
C GLY A 271 1.14 -8.83 4.47
N GLY A 272 1.37 -7.59 4.01
CA GLY A 272 0.29 -6.68 3.59
C GLY A 272 -0.34 -5.79 4.68
N ILE A 273 -0.17 -6.11 5.96
CA ILE A 273 -0.84 -5.45 7.09
C ILE A 273 -0.02 -4.24 7.56
N GLY A 274 -0.62 -3.05 7.59
CA GLY A 274 -0.05 -1.90 8.26
C GLY A 274 -0.79 -1.56 9.54
N LYS A 275 -0.62 -0.32 10.00
CA LYS A 275 -1.06 0.08 11.33
C LYS A 275 -2.56 -0.02 11.49
N HIS A 276 -3.35 0.37 10.48
CA HIS A 276 -4.79 0.34 10.65
C HIS A 276 -5.32 -1.08 10.63
N LEU A 277 -4.91 -1.90 9.64
CA LEU A 277 -5.34 -3.28 9.52
C LEU A 277 -4.93 -4.10 10.75
N ALA A 278 -3.74 -3.87 11.33
CA ALA A 278 -3.31 -4.58 12.52
C ALA A 278 -4.21 -4.31 13.73
N ASN A 279 -4.55 -3.03 13.99
CA ASN A 279 -5.41 -2.69 15.12
C ASN A 279 -6.85 -3.18 14.93
N ASP A 280 -7.39 -3.02 13.72
CA ASP A 280 -8.74 -3.47 13.40
C ASP A 280 -8.86 -5.01 13.46
N PHE A 281 -7.86 -5.74 12.95
CA PHE A 281 -7.79 -7.19 13.07
C PHE A 281 -7.75 -7.65 14.52
N LEU A 282 -6.82 -7.10 15.32
CA LEU A 282 -6.64 -7.49 16.73
C LEU A 282 -7.89 -7.19 17.57
N TYR A 283 -8.61 -6.12 17.23
CA TYR A 283 -9.94 -5.86 17.77
C TYR A 283 -10.94 -6.97 17.43
N GLU A 284 -11.03 -7.39 16.18
CA GLU A 284 -11.97 -8.44 15.74
C GLU A 284 -11.68 -9.80 16.36
N VAL A 285 -10.41 -10.13 16.62
CA VAL A 285 -10.02 -11.40 17.26
C VAL A 285 -9.86 -11.30 18.78
N ALA A 286 -10.15 -10.13 19.36
CA ALA A 286 -10.09 -9.88 20.79
C ALA A 286 -8.71 -10.21 21.40
N ILE A 287 -7.64 -9.78 20.73
CA ILE A 287 -6.27 -9.91 21.21
C ILE A 287 -5.74 -8.51 21.55
N HIS A 288 -5.16 -8.35 22.73
CA HIS A 288 -4.60 -7.06 23.13
C HIS A 288 -3.41 -6.68 22.23
N PRO A 289 -3.35 -5.45 21.67
CA PRO A 289 -2.26 -5.03 20.78
C PRO A 289 -0.86 -5.22 21.36
N ASP A 290 -0.71 -4.99 22.66
CA ASP A 290 0.55 -5.14 23.37
C ASP A 290 0.86 -6.58 23.82
N THR A 291 0.08 -7.58 23.38
CA THR A 291 0.39 -8.99 23.65
C THR A 291 1.78 -9.33 23.10
N PRO A 292 2.76 -9.73 23.95
CA PRO A 292 4.07 -10.14 23.48
C PRO A 292 3.95 -11.37 22.59
N SER A 293 4.70 -11.44 21.50
CA SER A 293 4.58 -12.59 20.59
C SER A 293 4.87 -13.92 21.26
N PHE A 294 5.78 -13.99 22.22
CA PHE A 294 6.01 -15.23 22.97
C PHE A 294 4.74 -15.68 23.70
N ALA A 295 4.05 -14.76 24.40
CA ALA A 295 2.82 -15.08 25.12
C ALA A 295 1.72 -15.57 24.16
N LEU A 296 1.58 -14.91 23.00
CA LEU A 296 0.65 -15.33 21.95
C LEU A 296 0.99 -16.71 21.39
N CYS A 297 2.26 -16.94 20.99
CA CYS A 297 2.70 -18.17 20.36
C CYS A 297 2.71 -19.37 21.32
N SER A 298 2.93 -19.14 22.63
CA SER A 298 2.92 -20.18 23.66
C SER A 298 1.52 -20.59 24.12
N ASN A 299 0.49 -19.80 23.77
CA ASN A 299 -0.89 -20.09 24.09
C ASN A 299 -1.60 -20.63 22.85
N GLU A 300 -1.88 -21.93 22.86
CA GLU A 300 -2.50 -22.63 21.73
C GLU A 300 -3.82 -21.99 21.29
N ALA A 301 -4.66 -21.58 22.24
CA ALA A 301 -5.95 -20.97 21.92
C ALA A 301 -5.80 -19.59 21.24
N LEU A 302 -4.85 -18.76 21.69
CA LEU A 302 -4.58 -17.45 21.09
C LEU A 302 -3.96 -17.59 19.71
N PHE A 303 -2.96 -18.46 19.55
CA PHE A 303 -2.32 -18.68 18.26
C PHE A 303 -3.29 -19.31 17.25
N SER A 304 -4.05 -20.34 17.65
CA SER A 304 -5.08 -20.94 16.81
C SER A 304 -6.13 -19.92 16.36
N ARG A 305 -6.54 -18.99 17.24
CA ARG A 305 -7.45 -17.90 16.88
C ARG A 305 -6.82 -16.96 15.84
N LEU A 306 -5.59 -16.49 16.07
CA LEU A 306 -4.88 -15.64 15.13
C LEU A 306 -4.76 -16.33 13.76
N ARG A 307 -4.29 -17.58 13.74
CA ARG A 307 -4.10 -18.40 12.54
C ARG A 307 -5.40 -18.65 11.76
N ALA A 308 -6.50 -18.91 12.45
CA ALA A 308 -7.80 -19.18 11.81
C ALA A 308 -8.45 -17.92 11.24
N HIS A 309 -8.34 -16.79 11.93
CA HIS A 309 -9.08 -15.57 11.57
C HIS A 309 -8.32 -14.64 10.64
N LEU A 310 -6.98 -14.67 10.63
CA LEU A 310 -6.18 -13.79 9.79
C LEU A 310 -6.49 -13.94 8.29
N PRO A 311 -6.57 -15.16 7.71
CA PRO A 311 -6.97 -15.33 6.31
C PRO A 311 -8.37 -14.77 6.01
N ILE A 312 -9.33 -14.98 6.92
CA ILE A 312 -10.71 -14.52 6.77
C ILE A 312 -10.76 -12.99 6.74
N PHE A 313 -10.02 -12.35 7.65
CA PHE A 313 -9.89 -10.91 7.70
C PHE A 313 -9.28 -10.35 6.41
N MET A 314 -8.19 -10.96 5.92
CA MET A 314 -7.49 -10.50 4.72
C MET A 314 -8.30 -10.73 3.43
N ALA A 315 -9.08 -11.81 3.34
CA ALA A 315 -9.96 -12.09 2.21
C ALA A 315 -11.10 -11.05 2.05
N ARG A 316 -11.40 -10.25 3.09
CA ARG A 316 -12.39 -9.16 2.99
C ARG A 316 -12.01 -8.14 1.92
N TRP A 317 -10.72 -7.86 1.78
CA TRP A 317 -10.18 -6.81 0.92
C TRP A 317 -10.17 -7.15 -0.57
N THR A 318 -10.38 -8.42 -0.91
CA THR A 318 -10.56 -8.90 -2.28
C THR A 318 -12.03 -9.24 -2.58
N SER A 319 -12.92 -9.11 -1.59
CA SER A 319 -14.32 -9.46 -1.75
C SER A 319 -15.05 -8.49 -2.68
N SER A 320 -16.00 -9.03 -3.47
CA SER A 320 -16.88 -8.21 -4.32
C SER A 320 -17.63 -7.14 -3.52
N LYS A 321 -18.02 -7.45 -2.28
CA LYS A 321 -18.69 -6.52 -1.37
C LYS A 321 -17.80 -5.30 -1.05
N PHE A 322 -16.54 -5.51 -0.71
CA PHE A 322 -15.59 -4.43 -0.45
C PHE A 322 -15.32 -3.63 -1.71
N LEU A 323 -14.95 -4.30 -2.80
CA LEU A 323 -14.57 -3.64 -4.05
C LEU A 323 -15.73 -2.84 -4.66
N THR A 324 -16.96 -3.36 -4.63
CA THR A 324 -18.13 -2.60 -5.11
C THR A 324 -18.41 -1.36 -4.24
N ALA A 325 -18.24 -1.47 -2.92
CA ALA A 325 -18.52 -0.38 -2.00
C ALA A 325 -17.45 0.72 -1.99
N CYS A 326 -16.18 0.34 -2.16
CA CYS A 326 -15.03 1.23 -1.96
C CYS A 326 -14.21 1.53 -3.24
N ALA A 327 -14.29 0.67 -4.24
CA ALA A 327 -13.55 0.77 -5.53
C ALA A 327 -14.51 0.70 -6.74
N GLY A 328 -15.80 0.99 -6.52
CA GLY A 328 -16.86 0.76 -7.51
C GLY A 328 -17.07 1.92 -8.47
N SER A 329 -17.53 3.06 -7.96
CA SER A 329 -17.89 4.23 -8.78
C SER A 329 -17.25 5.50 -8.23
N THR A 330 -16.69 6.32 -9.13
CA THR A 330 -16.27 7.67 -8.80
C THR A 330 -17.49 8.57 -8.64
N ASN A 331 -17.41 9.54 -7.74
CA ASN A 331 -18.43 10.57 -7.56
C ASN A 331 -18.26 11.75 -8.57
N SER A 332 -17.18 11.75 -9.34
CA SER A 332 -16.85 12.80 -10.31
C SER A 332 -16.07 12.22 -11.49
N LEU A 333 -16.14 12.93 -12.63
CA LEU A 333 -15.27 12.69 -13.78
C LEU A 333 -13.90 13.35 -13.61
N ASN A 334 -13.76 14.30 -12.68
CA ASN A 334 -12.46 14.88 -12.35
C ASN A 334 -11.61 13.83 -11.61
N PRO A 335 -10.47 13.42 -12.16
CA PRO A 335 -9.62 12.38 -11.57
C PRO A 335 -8.99 12.79 -10.23
N PHE A 336 -8.98 14.08 -9.90
CA PHE A 336 -8.48 14.61 -8.63
C PHE A 336 -9.60 14.88 -7.59
N ALA A 337 -10.85 14.63 -7.95
CA ALA A 337 -11.96 14.79 -7.01
C ALA A 337 -11.87 13.74 -5.90
N PHE A 338 -12.04 14.19 -4.66
CA PHE A 338 -12.09 13.29 -3.53
C PHE A 338 -13.35 12.41 -3.59
N ASN A 339 -13.18 11.09 -3.62
CA ASN A 339 -14.30 10.15 -3.65
C ASN A 339 -14.96 10.01 -2.27
N THR A 340 -15.89 10.92 -1.96
CA THR A 340 -16.60 11.00 -0.68
C THR A 340 -17.42 9.74 -0.40
N THR A 341 -18.02 9.13 -1.42
CA THR A 341 -18.83 7.91 -1.28
C THR A 341 -17.97 6.73 -0.87
N SER A 342 -16.89 6.46 -1.62
CA SER A 342 -15.95 5.38 -1.27
C SER A 342 -15.33 5.60 0.10
N HIS A 343 -14.89 6.83 0.40
CA HIS A 343 -14.33 7.14 1.71
C HIS A 343 -15.33 6.91 2.84
N ARG A 344 -16.58 7.38 2.70
CA ARG A 344 -17.61 7.18 3.72
C ARG A 344 -17.88 5.70 3.96
N ASN A 345 -18.04 4.92 2.88
CA ASN A 345 -18.28 3.48 2.96
C ASN A 345 -17.11 2.76 3.62
N PHE A 346 -15.88 3.10 3.22
CA PHE A 346 -14.66 2.56 3.79
C PHE A 346 -14.58 2.81 5.30
N ILE A 347 -14.64 4.08 5.70
CA ILE A 347 -14.57 4.46 7.11
C ILE A 347 -15.71 3.81 7.89
N SER A 348 -16.95 3.88 7.43
CA SER A 348 -18.11 3.42 8.21
C SER A 348 -18.14 1.90 8.41
N SER A 349 -17.73 1.13 7.39
CA SER A 349 -17.98 -0.31 7.33
C SER A 349 -16.73 -1.17 7.46
N TYR A 350 -15.55 -0.60 7.23
CA TYR A 350 -14.30 -1.37 7.14
C TYR A 350 -13.21 -0.91 8.11
N VAL A 351 -13.37 0.23 8.78
CA VAL A 351 -12.43 0.74 9.80
C VAL A 351 -13.12 0.78 11.17
N PRO A 352 -13.20 -0.35 11.91
CA PRO A 352 -13.96 -0.43 13.16
C PRO A 352 -13.40 0.38 14.32
N VAL A 353 -12.07 0.38 14.54
CA VAL A 353 -11.46 0.99 15.74
C VAL A 353 -10.35 2.00 15.42
N TYR A 354 -9.62 1.83 14.33
CA TYR A 354 -8.49 2.70 14.01
C TYR A 354 -8.90 4.18 13.91
N ARG A 355 -8.23 5.03 14.71
CA ARG A 355 -8.50 6.48 14.84
C ARG A 355 -9.93 6.85 15.24
N ARG A 356 -10.72 5.92 15.79
CA ARG A 356 -12.05 6.21 16.33
C ARG A 356 -11.99 6.50 17.82
N THR A 357 -12.77 7.47 18.28
CA THR A 357 -12.93 7.74 19.73
C THR A 357 -14.05 6.91 20.37
N SER A 358 -15.03 6.47 19.57
CA SER A 358 -16.16 5.65 19.98
C SER A 358 -16.44 4.56 18.95
N VAL A 359 -16.80 3.37 19.43
CA VAL A 359 -16.92 2.14 18.64
C VAL A 359 -18.24 1.45 18.96
N ARG A 360 -18.96 1.01 17.91
CA ARG A 360 -20.13 0.15 18.07
C ARG A 360 -19.69 -1.30 17.91
N VAL A 361 -19.71 -2.04 19.01
CA VAL A 361 -19.26 -3.44 19.06
C VAL A 361 -20.40 -4.36 18.63
N PRO A 362 -20.21 -5.26 17.65
CA PRO A 362 -21.18 -6.30 17.34
C PRO A 362 -21.53 -7.12 18.58
N ARG A 363 -22.79 -7.54 18.73
CA ARG A 363 -23.28 -8.22 19.95
C ARG A 363 -22.43 -9.45 20.32
N ASP A 364 -22.09 -10.27 19.33
CA ASP A 364 -21.34 -11.51 19.58
C ASP A 364 -19.91 -11.20 20.03
N LEU A 365 -19.26 -10.21 19.41
CA LEU A 365 -17.94 -9.73 19.82
C LEU A 365 -17.99 -9.11 21.22
N TYR A 366 -19.03 -8.33 21.52
CA TYR A 366 -19.23 -7.74 22.83
C TYR A 366 -19.38 -8.81 23.93
N ASN A 367 -20.21 -9.83 23.67
CA ASN A 367 -20.40 -10.96 24.59
C ASN A 367 -19.10 -11.75 24.77
N PHE A 368 -18.32 -11.89 23.69
CA PHE A 368 -17.00 -12.52 23.74
C PHE A 368 -16.04 -11.72 24.65
N TYR A 369 -15.93 -10.40 24.44
CA TYR A 369 -15.12 -9.53 25.29
C TYR A 369 -15.55 -9.57 26.76
N LEU A 370 -16.86 -9.61 27.03
CA LEU A 370 -17.38 -9.76 28.39
C LEU A 370 -16.95 -11.09 29.01
N LYS A 371 -17.12 -12.20 28.29
CA LYS A 371 -16.77 -13.54 28.78
C LYS A 371 -15.28 -13.67 29.09
N GLU A 372 -14.44 -13.03 28.28
CA GLU A 372 -12.98 -13.03 28.45
C GLU A 372 -12.49 -11.95 29.45
N GLY A 373 -13.39 -11.24 30.14
CA GLY A 373 -13.02 -10.22 31.12
C GLY A 373 -12.36 -8.97 30.53
N LEU A 374 -12.38 -8.78 29.20
CA LEU A 374 -11.59 -7.75 28.51
C LEU A 374 -12.07 -6.32 28.78
N PHE A 375 -13.30 -6.15 29.27
CA PHE A 375 -13.84 -4.84 29.64
C PHE A 375 -13.62 -4.46 31.10
N ASP A 376 -13.25 -5.40 31.97
CA ASP A 376 -13.01 -5.14 33.38
C ASP A 376 -11.59 -4.60 33.58
N PRO A 377 -11.42 -3.34 34.05
CA PRO A 377 -10.11 -2.78 34.32
C PRO A 377 -9.36 -3.45 35.48
N ASP A 378 -10.04 -4.23 36.33
CA ASP A 378 -9.42 -4.96 37.43
C ASP A 378 -8.99 -6.37 37.02
N HIS A 379 -9.56 -6.91 35.94
CA HIS A 379 -9.18 -8.19 35.36
C HIS A 379 -7.75 -8.16 34.77
N ILE A 380 -7.00 -9.25 34.96
CA ILE A 380 -5.69 -9.48 34.34
C ILE A 380 -5.88 -10.44 33.18
N ILE A 381 -5.48 -10.03 31.96
CA ILE A 381 -5.64 -10.86 30.76
C ILE A 381 -5.00 -12.23 30.96
N GLY A 382 -5.79 -13.29 30.72
CA GLY A 382 -5.36 -14.69 30.86
C GLY A 382 -5.61 -15.31 32.24
N ALA A 383 -6.07 -14.52 33.22
CA ALA A 383 -6.59 -15.06 34.47
C ALA A 383 -8.03 -15.58 34.28
N PRO A 384 -8.55 -16.45 35.16
CA PRO A 384 -9.98 -16.77 35.18
C PRO A 384 -10.83 -15.51 35.38
N CYS A 385 -11.86 -15.32 34.57
CA CYS A 385 -12.79 -14.19 34.71
C CYS A 385 -13.87 -14.53 35.74
N HIS A 386 -14.17 -13.59 36.65
CA HIS A 386 -15.34 -13.65 37.53
C HIS A 386 -16.54 -12.95 36.86
N GLU A 387 -17.77 -13.23 37.30
CA GLU A 387 -18.97 -12.64 36.70
C GLU A 387 -18.92 -11.11 36.71
N MET A 388 -19.10 -10.49 35.54
CA MET A 388 -19.03 -9.03 35.37
C MET A 388 -20.44 -8.40 35.32
N PRO A 389 -20.63 -7.20 35.92
CA PRO A 389 -21.86 -6.44 35.77
C PRO A 389 -22.05 -5.92 34.33
N VAL A 390 -23.32 -5.77 33.93
CA VAL A 390 -23.73 -5.63 32.52
C VAL A 390 -23.80 -4.15 32.08
N ARG A 391 -23.07 -3.83 31.01
CA ARG A 391 -23.01 -2.59 30.18
C ARG A 391 -21.86 -1.63 30.49
N PHE A 392 -20.91 -1.55 29.55
CA PHE A 392 -19.90 -0.50 29.50
C PHE A 392 -19.97 0.24 28.16
N PHE A 393 -19.92 1.57 28.20
CA PHE A 393 -19.49 2.37 27.06
C PHE A 393 -17.97 2.41 27.09
N VAL A 394 -17.32 1.98 26.01
CA VAL A 394 -15.87 1.90 25.97
C VAL A 394 -15.32 2.83 24.89
N ALA A 395 -14.58 3.85 25.35
CA ALA A 395 -13.79 4.72 24.49
C ALA A 395 -12.51 3.99 24.06
N SER A 396 -12.05 4.23 22.83
CA SER A 396 -10.80 3.62 22.35
C SER A 396 -9.56 4.31 22.95
N ASN A 397 -8.47 3.57 23.08
CA ASN A 397 -7.14 4.12 23.39
C ASN A 397 -6.49 4.71 22.14
N THR A 398 -5.95 5.94 22.21
CA THR A 398 -5.44 6.69 21.05
C THR A 398 -4.13 6.17 20.47
N ASN A 399 -3.31 5.41 21.21
CA ASN A 399 -2.00 4.97 20.72
C ASN A 399 -2.03 3.62 19.98
N ARG A 400 -2.92 2.71 20.39
CA ARG A 400 -3.06 1.33 19.85
C ARG A 400 -4.52 0.97 19.51
N TYR A 401 -5.38 1.98 19.34
CA TYR A 401 -6.77 1.91 18.84
C TYR A 401 -7.53 0.62 19.20
N HIS A 402 -7.74 0.36 20.49
CA HIS A 402 -8.48 -0.80 21.00
C HIS A 402 -9.46 -0.40 22.09
N ILE A 403 -10.39 -1.30 22.43
CA ILE A 403 -11.38 -1.13 23.50
C ILE A 403 -11.15 -2.06 24.71
N ILE A 404 -10.05 -2.82 24.72
CA ILE A 404 -9.70 -3.68 25.87
C ILE A 404 -9.24 -2.81 27.04
N ARG A 405 -9.85 -2.99 28.21
CA ARG A 405 -9.52 -2.27 29.45
C ARG A 405 -8.82 -3.12 30.49
N ALA A 406 -8.93 -4.45 30.37
CA ALA A 406 -8.21 -5.39 31.22
C ALA A 406 -6.71 -5.09 31.28
N ARG A 407 -6.13 -5.33 32.45
CA ARG A 407 -4.70 -5.12 32.71
C ARG A 407 -3.90 -6.17 31.96
N VAL A 408 -2.81 -5.71 31.37
CA VAL A 408 -1.79 -6.59 30.81
C VAL A 408 -1.03 -7.30 31.94
N PRO A 409 -0.64 -8.57 31.79
CA PRO A 409 0.21 -9.26 32.76
C PRO A 409 1.53 -8.54 33.03
N ALA A 410 2.07 -8.70 34.25
CA ALA A 410 3.36 -8.16 34.62
C ALA A 410 4.48 -8.64 33.67
N GLY A 411 5.30 -7.70 33.18
CA GLY A 411 6.39 -7.98 32.24
C GLY A 411 5.99 -7.94 30.76
N TRP A 412 4.71 -7.71 30.44
CA TRP A 412 4.35 -7.18 29.12
C TRP A 412 4.91 -5.76 28.98
N PRO A 413 5.17 -5.27 27.76
CA PRO A 413 5.49 -3.86 27.55
C PRO A 413 4.37 -3.00 28.14
N ASP A 414 4.61 -2.42 29.31
CA ASP A 414 3.63 -1.58 29.99
C ASP A 414 3.64 -0.19 29.38
N ARG A 415 2.51 0.51 29.49
CA ARG A 415 2.34 1.87 28.98
C ARG A 415 3.43 2.77 29.56
N GLY A 416 4.28 3.35 28.71
CA GLY A 416 4.97 4.60 29.08
C GLY A 416 6.49 4.69 29.01
N GLU A 417 7.18 3.94 28.15
CA GLU A 417 8.50 4.39 27.67
C GLU A 417 8.52 4.38 26.14
N VAL A 418 7.88 5.40 25.58
CA VAL A 418 8.22 5.87 24.24
C VAL A 418 9.40 6.81 24.43
N GLY A 419 10.60 6.32 24.09
CA GLY A 419 11.72 7.19 23.74
C GLY A 419 11.51 7.83 22.38
#